data_AF-A0A937SDL2-F1
#
_entry.id   AF-A0A937SDL2-F1
#
_cell.length_a   1.000
_cell.length_b   1.000
_cell.length_c   1.000
_cell.angle_alpha   90.00
_cell.angle_beta   90.00
_cell.angle_gamma   90.00
#
_symmetry.space_group_name_H-M   'P 1'
#
loop_
_entity.id
_entity.type
_entity.pdbx_description
1 polymer ?
#
loop_
_entity_poly.entity_id
_entity_poly.type
_entity_poly.pdbx_seq_one_letter_code
_entity_poly.pdbx_strand_id
1 'polypeptide(L)' 'MKLWRKPFDMAEKAPRPVKVHIDTERCKGCGYCAEFCPRGVLKMS' A
#
# COMPACT_ATOMS: atom_id res chain seq x y z
N MET A 1 -9.58 -1.85 7.30
CA MET A 1 -8.67 -2.36 8.36
C MET A 1 -8.04 -1.20 9.11
N LYS A 2 -8.16 -1.15 10.45
CA LYS A 2 -7.42 -0.16 11.26
C LYS A 2 -5.95 -0.59 11.31
N LEU A 3 -5.02 0.32 11.00
CA LEU A 3 -3.59 0.10 11.21
C LEU A 3 -3.39 -0.27 12.68
N TRP A 4 -2.87 -1.48 12.96
CA TRP A 4 -2.79 -2.03 14.31
C TRP A 4 -1.95 -1.17 15.26
N ARG A 5 -0.99 -0.41 14.72
CA ARG A 5 -0.26 0.63 15.44
C ARG A 5 -0.14 1.88 14.59
N LYS A 6 -0.37 3.02 15.24
CA LYS A 6 0.04 4.32 14.71
C LYS A 6 1.47 4.59 15.21
N PRO A 7 2.44 4.88 14.33
CA PRO A 7 3.70 5.51 14.73
C PRO A 7 3.48 6.69 15.67
N PHE A 8 4.30 6.79 16.71
CA PHE A 8 4.22 7.86 17.72
C PHE A 8 4.42 9.25 17.09
N ASP A 9 5.18 9.34 16.00
CA ASP A 9 5.52 10.54 15.24
C ASP A 9 4.59 10.81 14.04
N MET A 10 3.45 10.11 13.94
CA MET A 10 2.54 10.25 12.79
C MET A 10 1.95 11.66 12.65
N ALA A 11 1.74 12.38 13.76
CA ALA A 11 1.21 13.75 13.74
C ALA A 11 2.22 14.77 13.20
N GLU A 12 3.51 14.47 13.30
CA GLU A 12 4.61 15.36 12.93
C GLU A 12 5.13 15.07 11.51
N LYS A 13 5.02 13.82 11.06
CA LYS A 13 5.50 13.39 9.74
C LYS A 13 4.35 13.05 8.79
N ALA A 14 4.15 13.92 7.80
CA ALA A 14 3.29 13.60 6.67
C ALA A 14 3.83 12.39 5.88
N PRO A 15 2.95 11.49 5.39
CA PRO A 15 3.39 10.39 4.54
C PRO A 15 4.01 10.95 3.27
N ARG A 16 5.26 10.56 2.98
CA ARG A 16 5.91 10.95 1.72
C ARG A 16 5.13 10.34 0.54
N PRO A 17 4.89 11.11 -0.54
CA PRO A 17 4.32 10.55 -1.76
C PRO A 17 5.31 9.53 -2.32
N VAL A 18 4.88 8.27 -2.39
CA VAL A 18 5.64 7.16 -2.97
C VAL A 18 4.87 6.62 -4.16
N LYS A 19 5.57 6.44 -5.27
CA LYS A 19 5.03 5.79 -6.46
C LYS A 19 5.24 4.29 -6.33
N VAL A 20 4.16 3.52 -6.43
CA VAL A 20 4.20 2.06 -6.42
C VAL A 20 4.45 1.58 -7.84
N HIS A 21 5.52 0.80 -8.03
CA HIS A 21 5.84 0.15 -9.28
C HIS A 21 5.68 -1.36 -9.11
N ILE A 22 4.88 -1.98 -9.98
CA ILE A 22 4.69 -3.44 -10.01
C ILE A 22 5.49 -3.97 -11.20
N ASP A 23 6.49 -4.77 -10.90
CA ASP A 23 7.21 -5.55 -11.91
C ASP A 23 6.33 -6.72 -12.34
N THR A 24 5.83 -6.66 -13.57
CA THR A 24 4.92 -7.66 -14.13
C THR A 24 5.60 -8.98 -14.40
N GLU A 25 6.91 -9.00 -14.67
CA GLU A 25 7.67 -10.25 -14.90
C GLU A 25 7.80 -11.07 -13.61
N ARG A 26 7.75 -10.40 -12.46
CA ARG A 26 7.79 -11.02 -11.13
C ARG A 26 6.41 -11.16 -10.48
N CYS A 27 5.36 -10.65 -11.10
CA CYS A 27 4.02 -10.67 -10.55
C CYS A 27 3.42 -12.08 -10.60
N LYS A 28 2.93 -12.56 -9.45
CA LYS A 28 2.27 -13.87 -9.34
C LYS A 28 0.75 -13.82 -9.61
N GLY A 29 0.18 -12.64 -9.78
CA GLY A 29 -1.27 -12.46 -9.97
C GLY A 29 -2.15 -12.78 -8.75
N CYS A 30 -1.60 -12.79 -7.53
CA CYS A 30 -2.34 -13.22 -6.34
C CYS A 30 -3.35 -12.21 -5.77
N GLY A 31 -3.39 -10.97 -6.27
CA GLY A 31 -4.38 -9.95 -5.87
C GLY A 31 -4.20 -9.31 -4.48
N TYR A 32 -3.34 -9.86 -3.62
CA TYR A 32 -3.14 -9.34 -2.25
C TYR A 32 -2.72 -7.88 -2.19
N CYS A 33 -1.98 -7.38 -3.19
CA CYS A 33 -1.62 -5.97 -3.25
C CYS A 33 -2.85 -5.06 -3.36
N ALA A 34 -3.90 -5.47 -4.10
CA ALA A 34 -5.14 -4.73 -4.21
C ALA A 34 -6.02 -4.89 -2.95
N GLU A 35 -6.19 -6.12 -2.47
CA GLU A 35 -7.04 -6.43 -1.31
C GLU A 35 -6.57 -5.74 -0.02
N PHE A 36 -5.26 -5.76 0.24
CA PHE A 36 -4.70 -5.22 1.47
C PHE A 36 -4.21 -3.77 1.35
N CYS A 37 -4.46 -3.11 0.23
CA CYS A 37 -4.05 -1.72 0.07
C CYS A 37 -4.83 -0.82 1.03
N PRO A 38 -4.21 -0.20 2.05
CA PRO A 38 -4.92 0.63 3.01
C PRO A 38 -5.47 1.93 2.39
N ARG A 39 -4.90 2.33 1.24
CA ARG A 39 -5.33 3.51 0.48
C ARG A 39 -6.30 3.16 -0.67
N GLY A 40 -6.51 1.88 -0.96
CA GLY A 40 -7.39 1.44 -2.05
C GLY A 40 -6.99 1.95 -3.44
N VAL A 41 -5.69 2.21 -3.68
CA VAL A 41 -5.19 2.84 -4.93
C VAL A 41 -4.77 1.83 -6.01
N LEU A 42 -4.97 0.54 -5.77
CA LEU A 42 -4.57 -0.54 -6.67
C LEU A 42 -5.82 -1.30 -7.15
N LYS A 43 -5.81 -1.74 -8.41
CA LYS A 43 -6.85 -2.57 -9.01
C LYS A 43 -6.19 -3.70 -9.80
N MET A 44 -6.85 -4.85 -9.85
CA MET A 44 -6.51 -5.92 -10.79
C MET A 44 -6.94 -5.53 -12.21
N SER A 45 -6.09 -5.86 -13.19
CA SER A 45 -6.36 -5.67 -14.62
C SER A 45 -7.32 -6.72 -15.16
#